data_AF-A0A830BVA8-F1
#
_entry.id   AF-A0A830BVA8-F1
#
_cell.length_a   1.000
_cell.length_b   1.000
_cell.length_c   1.000
_cell.angle_alpha   90.00
_cell.angle_beta   90.00
_cell.angle_gamma   90.00
#
_symmetry.space_group_name_H-M   'P 1'
#
loop_
_entity.id
_entity.type
_entity.pdbx_description
1 polymer ?
#
loop_
_entity_poly.entity_id
_entity_poly.type
_entity_poly.pdbx_seq_one_letter_code
_entity_poly.pdbx_strand_id
1 'polypeptide(L)'
;MEAMQSQTVDVVQRMKEITLVMKTPEEVLESHGVTQDIDVCSLDKLQDHVESIDMANDLHLIGRLVPLLDYLRNSHANIRPKAAEVVSTIVQSNPKSQQFVMEANGLEPLLLNFASDPHVVVHTKALGAISSLIRHNKARVAAFRLTNSYVALRDALSSENARSQR
;
A
#
# COMPACT_ATOMS: atom_id res chain seq x y z
N MET A 1 26.60 22.01 -6.08
CA MET A 1 25.43 21.16 -6.40
C MET A 1 25.46 19.87 -5.55
N GLU A 2 25.86 19.96 -4.26
CA GLU A 2 26.08 18.78 -3.39
C GLU A 2 25.05 18.66 -2.25
N ALA A 3 24.38 19.76 -1.87
CA ALA A 3 23.41 19.76 -0.78
C ALA A 3 22.15 18.91 -1.07
N MET A 4 21.71 18.85 -2.34
CA MET A 4 20.53 18.07 -2.74
C MET A 4 20.80 16.55 -2.76
N GLN A 5 22.03 16.13 -3.09
CA GLN A 5 22.39 14.71 -3.09
C GLN A 5 22.55 14.17 -1.67
N SER A 6 23.14 14.95 -0.75
CA SER A 6 23.27 14.55 0.66
C SER A 6 21.92 14.37 1.35
N GLN A 7 20.92 15.20 1.06
CA GLN A 7 19.56 15.05 1.58
C GLN A 7 18.86 13.79 1.06
N THR A 8 19.06 13.45 -0.21
CA THR A 8 18.41 12.28 -0.84
C THR A 8 18.97 10.97 -0.28
N VAL A 9 20.28 10.91 0.01
CA VAL A 9 20.93 9.73 0.60
C VAL A 9 20.45 9.47 2.03
N ASP A 10 20.25 10.52 2.84
CA ASP A 10 19.74 10.43 4.21
C ASP A 10 18.30 9.87 4.23
N VAL A 11 17.45 10.33 3.29
CA VAL A 11 16.08 9.85 3.13
C VAL A 11 16.04 8.36 2.77
N VAL A 12 16.82 7.92 1.80
CA VAL A 12 16.87 6.50 1.41
C VAL A 12 17.35 5.63 2.58
N GLN A 13 18.29 6.12 3.38
CA GLN A 13 18.72 5.43 4.60
C GLN A 13 17.59 5.32 5.62
N ARG A 14 16.85 6.41 5.86
CA ARG A 14 15.68 6.38 6.76
C ARG A 14 14.58 5.45 6.28
N MET A 15 14.29 5.41 4.98
CA MET A 15 13.32 4.45 4.42
C MET A 15 13.77 2.99 4.63
N LYS A 16 15.08 2.72 4.55
CA LYS A 16 15.64 1.40 4.84
C LYS A 16 15.46 1.02 6.31
N GLU A 17 15.68 1.96 7.24
CA GLU A 17 15.46 1.74 8.68
C GLU A 17 13.99 1.48 8.98
N ILE A 18 13.08 2.31 8.45
CA ILE A 18 11.63 2.14 8.59
C ILE A 18 11.21 0.74 8.12
N THR A 19 11.65 0.33 6.93
CA THR A 19 11.27 -0.99 6.42
C THR A 19 12.03 -2.13 7.10
N LEU A 20 13.13 -1.88 7.80
CA LEU A 20 13.82 -2.89 8.60
C LEU A 20 13.00 -3.22 9.84
N VAL A 21 12.48 -2.18 10.51
CA VAL A 21 11.51 -2.36 11.61
C VAL A 21 10.34 -3.19 11.11
N MET A 22 9.81 -2.87 9.93
CA MET A 22 8.69 -3.61 9.34
C MET A 22 8.99 -5.08 8.95
N LYS A 23 10.26 -5.46 8.77
CA LYS A 23 10.64 -6.85 8.50
C LYS A 23 10.88 -7.67 9.76
N THR A 24 10.92 -7.01 10.91
CA THR A 24 11.26 -7.66 12.17
C THR A 24 10.04 -8.45 12.63
N PRO A 25 10.18 -9.74 13.01
CA PRO A 25 9.05 -10.53 13.47
C PRO A 25 8.32 -9.85 14.63
N GLU A 26 6.99 -9.85 14.61
CA GLU A 26 6.16 -9.26 15.67
C GLU A 26 6.57 -9.78 17.06
N GLU A 27 6.91 -11.07 17.20
CA GLU A 27 7.40 -11.66 18.46
C GLU A 27 8.68 -10.98 19.00
N VAL A 28 9.59 -10.60 18.10
CA VAL A 28 10.83 -9.89 18.46
C VAL A 28 10.51 -8.44 18.82
N LEU A 29 9.57 -7.81 18.12
CA LEU A 29 9.12 -6.46 18.44
C LEU A 29 8.40 -6.40 19.79
N GLU A 30 7.46 -7.30 20.04
CA GLU A 30 6.71 -7.40 21.29
C GLU A 30 7.62 -7.69 22.49
N SER A 31 8.63 -8.55 22.32
CA SER A 31 9.63 -8.80 23.38
C SER A 31 10.50 -7.57 23.72
N HIS A 32 10.61 -6.60 22.80
CA HIS A 32 11.27 -5.31 23.01
C HIS A 32 10.28 -4.19 23.41
N GLY A 33 9.02 -4.53 23.68
CA GLY A 33 7.97 -3.57 24.03
C GLY A 33 7.50 -2.70 22.85
N VAL A 34 7.80 -3.13 21.62
CA VAL A 34 7.38 -2.45 20.39
C VAL A 34 5.97 -2.91 20.04
N THR A 35 5.00 -2.01 20.15
CA THR A 35 3.58 -2.25 19.86
C THR A 35 3.23 -1.91 18.42
N GLN A 36 2.02 -2.32 18.00
CA GLN A 36 1.41 -1.99 16.69
C GLN A 36 1.45 -0.49 16.33
N ASP A 37 1.52 0.39 17.34
CA ASP A 37 1.62 1.83 17.14
C ASP A 37 2.92 2.24 16.43
N ILE A 38 4.00 1.47 16.62
CA ILE A 38 5.28 1.74 15.96
C ILE A 38 5.23 1.34 14.50
N ASP A 39 4.55 0.26 14.14
CA ASP A 39 4.31 -0.10 12.73
C ASP A 39 3.46 0.96 12.02
N VAL A 40 2.40 1.45 12.67
CA VAL A 40 1.58 2.54 12.14
C VAL A 40 2.41 3.82 11.98
N CYS A 41 3.18 4.22 12.99
CA CYS A 41 4.05 5.38 12.92
C CYS A 41 5.14 5.24 11.83
N SER A 42 5.65 4.02 11.63
CA SER A 42 6.62 3.68 10.59
C SER A 42 6.00 3.83 9.20
N LEU A 43 4.77 3.36 9.01
CA LEU A 43 4.01 3.56 7.78
C LEU A 43 3.63 5.02 7.55
N ASP A 44 3.31 5.80 8.59
CA ASP A 44 3.09 7.26 8.49
C ASP A 44 4.36 7.97 8.00
N LYS A 45 5.51 7.64 8.59
CA LYS A 45 6.78 8.20 8.11
C LYS A 45 7.05 7.76 6.67
N LEU A 46 6.81 6.49 6.34
CA LEU A 46 7.01 6.01 4.97
C LEU A 46 6.13 6.77 3.98
N GLN A 47 4.87 7.03 4.35
CA GLN A 47 3.90 7.80 3.58
C GLN A 47 4.49 9.14 3.12
N ASP A 48 5.05 9.92 4.05
CA ASP A 48 5.62 11.25 3.77
C ASP A 48 6.77 11.17 2.73
N HIS A 49 7.56 10.09 2.76
CA HIS A 49 8.69 9.93 1.85
C HIS A 49 8.26 9.46 0.45
N VAL A 50 7.23 8.61 0.36
CA VAL A 50 6.76 8.06 -0.93
C VAL A 50 5.86 9.01 -1.72
N GLU A 51 5.55 10.21 -1.18
CA GLU A 51 4.90 11.28 -1.96
C GLU A 51 5.75 11.75 -3.13
N SER A 52 7.08 11.59 -3.04
CA SER A 52 7.99 11.83 -4.16
C SER A 52 8.06 10.62 -5.09
N ILE A 53 7.81 10.84 -6.38
CA ILE A 53 7.88 9.79 -7.43
C ILE A 53 9.25 9.12 -7.47
N ASP A 54 10.33 9.89 -7.29
CA ASP A 54 11.69 9.36 -7.27
C ASP A 54 11.90 8.41 -6.09
N MET A 55 11.42 8.78 -4.91
CA MET A 55 11.49 7.95 -3.70
C MET A 55 10.58 6.72 -3.77
N ALA A 56 9.40 6.83 -4.38
CA ALA A 56 8.53 5.70 -4.64
C ALA A 56 9.21 4.67 -5.57
N ASN A 57 9.95 5.13 -6.58
CA ASN A 57 10.72 4.26 -7.46
C ASN A 57 11.92 3.63 -6.74
N ASP A 58 12.63 4.41 -5.91
CA ASP A 58 13.77 3.93 -5.13
C ASP A 58 13.35 2.88 -4.12
N LEU A 59 12.18 3.01 -3.49
CA LEU A 59 11.61 2.02 -2.57
C LEU A 59 11.52 0.62 -3.21
N HIS A 60 11.15 0.58 -4.49
CA HIS A 60 11.15 -0.68 -5.23
C HIS A 60 12.57 -1.21 -5.43
N LEU A 61 13.50 -0.36 -5.88
CA LEU A 61 14.90 -0.73 -6.13
C LEU A 61 15.60 -1.29 -4.88
N ILE A 62 15.26 -0.80 -3.68
CA ILE A 62 15.80 -1.30 -2.41
C ILE A 62 15.11 -2.56 -1.87
N GLY A 63 14.19 -3.15 -2.65
CA GLY A 63 13.51 -4.42 -2.33
C GLY A 63 12.52 -4.32 -1.17
N ARG A 64 11.91 -3.14 -1.00
CA ARG A 64 11.05 -2.81 0.15
C ARG A 64 9.57 -2.73 -0.18
N LEU A 65 9.21 -2.91 -1.44
CA LEU A 65 7.84 -3.04 -1.88
C LEU A 65 7.17 -4.32 -1.37
N VAL A 66 7.88 -5.46 -1.35
CA VAL A 66 7.30 -6.75 -0.96
C VAL A 66 6.85 -6.76 0.52
N PRO A 67 7.66 -6.33 1.50
CA PRO A 67 7.20 -6.22 2.89
C PRO A 67 5.99 -5.31 3.06
N LEU A 68 5.92 -4.20 2.32
CA LEU A 68 4.78 -3.31 2.36
C LEU A 68 3.49 -4.01 1.87
N LEU A 69 3.59 -4.88 0.86
CA LEU A 69 2.46 -5.67 0.39
C LEU A 69 2.06 -6.77 1.39
N ASP A 70 3.01 -7.34 2.12
CA ASP A 70 2.71 -8.29 3.21
C ASP A 70 1.91 -7.64 4.34
N TYR A 71 2.16 -6.35 4.61
CA TYR A 71 1.40 -5.57 5.60
C TYR A 71 -0.08 -5.39 5.24
N LEU A 72 -0.46 -5.56 3.97
CA LEU A 72 -1.87 -5.60 3.58
C LEU A 72 -2.59 -6.82 4.18
N ARG A 73 -1.86 -7.89 4.53
CA ARG A 73 -2.39 -9.11 5.15
C ARG A 73 -2.13 -9.17 6.66
N ASN A 74 -1.71 -8.05 7.26
CA ASN A 74 -1.38 -8.01 8.68
C ASN A 74 -2.62 -8.32 9.56
N SER A 75 -2.39 -9.00 10.68
CA SER A 75 -3.42 -9.39 11.63
C SER A 75 -4.16 -8.16 12.22
N HIS A 76 -3.46 -7.03 12.33
CA HIS A 76 -3.94 -5.79 12.93
C HIS A 76 -4.69 -4.92 11.92
N ALA A 77 -5.95 -4.60 12.27
CA ALA A 77 -6.87 -3.87 11.41
C ALA A 77 -6.52 -2.38 11.19
N ASN A 78 -5.70 -1.79 12.06
CA ASN A 78 -5.17 -0.43 11.92
C ASN A 78 -3.99 -0.35 10.94
N ILE A 79 -3.25 -1.45 10.74
CA ILE A 79 -2.08 -1.52 9.85
C ILE A 79 -2.50 -1.69 8.38
N ARG A 80 -3.44 -2.61 8.10
CA ARG A 80 -3.93 -2.87 6.72
C ARG A 80 -4.37 -1.63 5.93
N PRO A 81 -5.18 -0.69 6.46
CA PRO A 81 -5.62 0.47 5.71
C PRO A 81 -4.48 1.46 5.48
N LYS A 82 -3.51 1.53 6.41
CA LYS A 82 -2.33 2.38 6.30
C LYS A 82 -1.38 1.84 5.23
N ALA A 83 -1.15 0.53 5.19
CA ALA A 83 -0.38 -0.10 4.12
C ALA A 83 -1.04 0.14 2.74
N ALA A 84 -2.37 0.02 2.64
CA ALA A 84 -3.09 0.32 1.40
C ALA A 84 -2.95 1.78 0.97
N GLU A 85 -2.92 2.72 1.92
CA GLU A 85 -2.69 4.14 1.66
C GLU A 85 -1.30 4.39 1.05
N VAL A 86 -0.24 3.83 1.67
CA VAL A 86 1.14 3.95 1.17
C VAL A 86 1.25 3.35 -0.24
N VAL A 87 0.67 2.17 -0.47
CA VAL A 87 0.63 1.55 -1.80
C VAL A 87 -0.08 2.44 -2.81
N SER A 88 -1.22 3.04 -2.44
CA SER A 88 -1.95 3.96 -3.31
C SER A 88 -1.09 5.14 -3.75
N THR A 89 -0.33 5.74 -2.83
CA THR A 89 0.55 6.88 -3.14
C THR A 89 1.72 6.47 -4.04
N ILE A 90 2.37 5.33 -3.76
CA ILE A 90 3.49 4.81 -4.57
C ILE A 90 3.09 4.63 -6.04
N VAL A 91 1.86 4.17 -6.29
CA VAL A 91 1.38 3.85 -7.65
C VAL A 91 0.62 5.01 -8.31
N GLN A 92 0.26 6.05 -7.55
CA GLN A 92 -0.48 7.19 -8.06
C GLN A 92 0.37 7.94 -9.09
N SER A 93 -0.14 8.04 -10.32
CA SER A 93 0.54 8.71 -11.43
C SER A 93 1.96 8.19 -11.72
N ASN A 94 2.28 6.96 -11.30
CA ASN A 94 3.59 6.35 -11.47
C ASN A 94 3.48 4.99 -12.18
N PRO A 95 3.57 4.95 -13.53
CA PRO A 95 3.45 3.71 -14.31
C PRO A 95 4.49 2.65 -13.97
N LYS A 96 5.69 3.06 -13.54
CA LYS A 96 6.78 2.16 -13.19
C LYS A 96 6.47 1.42 -11.88
N SER A 97 6.09 2.17 -10.84
CA SER A 97 5.62 1.57 -9.58
C SER A 97 4.34 0.75 -9.74
N GLN A 98 3.39 1.18 -10.59
CA GLN A 98 2.24 0.36 -10.94
C GLN A 98 2.66 -0.99 -11.52
N GLN A 99 3.68 -1.01 -12.39
CA GLN A 99 4.19 -2.24 -12.97
C GLN A 99 4.76 -3.16 -11.88
N PHE A 100 5.63 -2.62 -11.04
CA PHE A 100 6.27 -3.36 -9.96
C PHE A 100 5.29 -3.94 -8.94
N VAL A 101 4.27 -3.20 -8.53
CA VAL A 101 3.24 -3.72 -7.61
C VAL A 101 2.47 -4.89 -8.22
N MET A 102 2.22 -4.86 -9.52
CA MET A 102 1.54 -5.97 -10.21
C MET A 102 2.45 -7.19 -10.38
N GLU A 103 3.73 -6.99 -10.69
CA GLU A 103 4.72 -8.07 -10.77
C GLU A 103 4.93 -8.75 -9.41
N ALA A 104 4.82 -7.99 -8.31
CA ALA A 104 4.84 -8.49 -6.95
C ALA A 104 3.49 -9.06 -6.47
N ASN A 105 2.51 -9.24 -7.36
CA ASN A 105 1.18 -9.76 -7.06
C ASN A 105 0.39 -8.95 -6.00
N GLY A 106 0.65 -7.65 -5.90
CA GLY A 106 0.04 -6.76 -4.90
C GLY A 106 -1.45 -6.46 -5.11
N LEU A 107 -2.02 -6.79 -6.28
CA LEU A 107 -3.45 -6.62 -6.54
C LEU A 107 -4.32 -7.61 -5.73
N GLU A 108 -3.83 -8.84 -5.53
CA GLU A 108 -4.55 -9.87 -4.80
C GLU A 108 -4.88 -9.49 -3.34
N PRO A 109 -3.92 -9.06 -2.51
CA PRO A 109 -4.23 -8.64 -1.13
C PRO A 109 -5.13 -7.40 -1.08
N LEU A 110 -5.02 -6.47 -2.03
CA LEU A 110 -5.92 -5.33 -2.10
C LEU A 110 -7.37 -5.76 -2.40
N LEU A 111 -7.57 -6.70 -3.34
CA LEU A 111 -8.89 -7.24 -3.64
C LEU A 111 -9.47 -8.00 -2.45
N LEU A 112 -8.65 -8.77 -1.73
CA LEU A 112 -9.07 -9.47 -0.53
C LEU A 112 -9.54 -8.50 0.57
N ASN A 113 -8.76 -7.45 0.83
CA ASN A 113 -9.07 -6.40 1.79
C ASN A 113 -10.35 -5.63 1.42
N PHE A 114 -10.56 -5.39 0.13
CA PHE A 114 -11.77 -4.76 -0.35
C PHE A 114 -13.01 -5.67 -0.24
N ALA A 115 -12.87 -6.97 -0.52
CA ALA A 115 -14.02 -7.86 -0.59
C ALA A 115 -14.44 -8.45 0.77
N SER A 116 -13.48 -8.69 1.66
CA SER A 116 -13.67 -9.57 2.83
C SER A 116 -13.29 -8.96 4.17
N ASP A 117 -12.68 -7.78 4.22
CA ASP A 117 -12.28 -7.19 5.50
C ASP A 117 -13.51 -6.78 6.34
N PRO A 118 -13.52 -6.96 7.67
CA PRO A 118 -14.64 -6.53 8.49
C PRO A 118 -14.73 -5.00 8.66
N HIS A 119 -13.66 -4.24 8.36
CA HIS A 119 -13.58 -2.80 8.58
C HIS A 119 -13.75 -1.98 7.30
N VAL A 120 -14.76 -1.10 7.29
CA VAL A 120 -15.06 -0.18 6.16
C VAL A 120 -13.89 0.73 5.77
N VAL A 121 -13.04 1.10 6.72
CA VAL A 121 -11.86 1.93 6.45
C VAL A 121 -10.87 1.17 5.54
N VAL A 122 -10.71 -0.13 5.77
CA VAL A 122 -9.86 -0.99 4.94
C VAL A 122 -10.43 -1.11 3.52
N HIS A 123 -11.75 -1.24 3.38
CA HIS A 123 -12.43 -1.28 2.07
C HIS A 123 -12.13 -0.03 1.27
N THR A 124 -12.35 1.14 1.90
CA THR A 124 -12.20 2.44 1.25
C THR A 124 -10.75 2.66 0.79
N LYS A 125 -9.76 2.36 1.65
CA LYS A 125 -8.34 2.53 1.32
C LYS A 125 -7.86 1.53 0.28
N ALA A 126 -8.29 0.27 0.37
CA ALA A 126 -7.99 -0.75 -0.62
C ALA A 126 -8.57 -0.40 -2.00
N LEU A 127 -9.81 0.10 -2.04
CA LEU A 127 -10.44 0.58 -3.28
C LEU A 127 -9.65 1.75 -3.89
N GLY A 128 -9.23 2.71 -3.06
CA GLY A 128 -8.37 3.82 -3.49
C GLY A 128 -7.07 3.32 -4.14
N ALA A 129 -6.39 2.38 -3.49
CA ALA A 129 -5.17 1.77 -4.00
C ALA A 129 -5.38 1.00 -5.31
N ILE A 130 -6.43 0.16 -5.39
CA ILE A 130 -6.81 -0.56 -6.62
C ILE A 130 -7.05 0.44 -7.75
N SER A 131 -7.80 1.50 -7.47
CA SER A 131 -8.09 2.54 -8.44
C SER A 131 -6.80 3.18 -8.95
N SER A 132 -5.91 3.63 -8.06
CA SER A 132 -4.61 4.21 -8.41
C SER A 132 -3.72 3.24 -9.19
N LEU A 133 -3.79 1.93 -8.91
CA LEU A 133 -2.99 0.89 -9.55
C LEU A 133 -3.40 0.61 -11.01
N ILE A 134 -4.71 0.68 -11.31
CA ILE A 134 -5.23 0.41 -12.65
C ILE A 134 -5.40 1.68 -13.50
N ARG A 135 -5.49 2.86 -12.87
CA ARG A 135 -5.70 4.13 -13.58
C ARG A 135 -4.54 4.42 -14.54
N HIS A 136 -4.86 5.07 -15.66
CA HIS A 136 -3.90 5.45 -16.70
C HIS A 136 -3.20 4.30 -17.44
N ASN A 137 -3.55 3.04 -17.17
CA ASN A 137 -3.11 1.90 -17.96
C ASN A 137 -4.31 1.27 -18.69
N LYS A 138 -4.55 1.67 -19.95
CA LYS A 138 -5.72 1.24 -20.73
C LYS A 138 -5.86 -0.28 -20.84
N ALA A 139 -4.74 -1.00 -20.98
CA ALA A 139 -4.73 -2.45 -21.04
C ALA A 139 -5.16 -3.08 -19.70
N ARG A 140 -4.68 -2.54 -18.57
CA ARG A 140 -5.08 -2.99 -17.24
C ARG A 140 -6.51 -2.63 -16.89
N VAL A 141 -6.99 -1.45 -17.28
CA VAL A 141 -8.41 -1.08 -17.13
C VAL A 141 -9.29 -2.04 -17.94
N ALA A 142 -8.89 -2.39 -19.16
CA ALA A 142 -9.62 -3.35 -19.98
C ALA A 142 -9.60 -4.76 -19.36
N ALA A 143 -8.44 -5.24 -18.92
CA ALA A 143 -8.31 -6.53 -18.23
C ALA A 143 -9.14 -6.57 -16.94
N PHE A 144 -9.08 -5.52 -16.12
CA PHE A 144 -9.85 -5.40 -14.88
C PHE A 144 -11.36 -5.39 -15.13
N ARG A 145 -11.82 -4.75 -16.21
CA ARG A 145 -13.24 -4.78 -16.61
C ARG A 145 -13.72 -6.16 -17.04
N LEU A 146 -12.82 -7.00 -17.53
CA LEU A 146 -13.12 -8.37 -17.96
C LEU A 146 -13.03 -9.39 -16.83
N THR A 147 -12.41 -9.04 -15.69
CA THR A 147 -12.33 -9.94 -14.54
C THR A 147 -13.55 -9.81 -13.62
N ASN A 148 -13.85 -10.89 -12.90
CA ASN A 148 -14.85 -10.91 -11.83
C ASN A 148 -14.58 -9.85 -10.74
N SER A 149 -13.36 -9.30 -10.67
CA SER A 149 -12.99 -8.21 -9.78
C SER A 149 -13.82 -6.94 -10.03
N TYR A 150 -14.14 -6.61 -11.29
CA TYR A 150 -15.01 -5.47 -11.59
C TYR A 150 -16.46 -5.70 -11.16
N VAL A 151 -16.97 -6.92 -11.36
CA VAL A 151 -18.32 -7.32 -10.90
C VAL A 151 -18.40 -7.25 -9.38
N ALA A 152 -17.42 -7.81 -8.68
CA ALA A 152 -17.33 -7.74 -7.22
C ALA A 152 -17.27 -6.28 -6.73
N LEU A 153 -16.53 -5.40 -7.42
CA LEU A 153 -16.41 -3.99 -7.07
C LEU A 153 -17.71 -3.22 -7.32
N ARG A 154 -18.38 -3.48 -8.44
CA ARG A 154 -19.70 -2.91 -8.76
C ARG A 154 -20.75 -3.36 -7.74
N ASP A 155 -20.77 -4.64 -7.41
CA ASP A 155 -21.77 -5.22 -6.50
C ASP A 155 -21.51 -4.75 -5.06
N ALA A 156 -20.24 -4.67 -4.64
CA ALA A 156 -19.85 -4.07 -3.36
C ALA A 156 -20.27 -2.61 -3.25
N LEU A 157 -19.99 -1.77 -4.26
CA LEU A 157 -20.43 -0.37 -4.29
C LEU A 157 -21.96 -0.24 -4.27
N SER A 158 -22.67 -1.11 -4.97
CA SER A 158 -24.15 -1.12 -4.97
C SER A 158 -24.71 -1.52 -3.60
N SER A 159 -24.01 -2.41 -2.88
CA SER A 159 -24.38 -2.84 -1.53
C SER A 159 -24.03 -1.81 -0.44
N GLU A 160 -22.90 -1.10 -0.57
CA GLU A 160 -22.50 -0.02 0.34
C GLU A 160 -23.41 1.20 0.18
N ASN A 161 -23.81 1.56 -1.04
CA ASN A 161 -24.78 2.64 -1.25
C ASN A 161 -26.12 2.36 -0.54
N ALA A 162 -26.51 1.08 -0.43
CA ALA A 162 -27.69 0.66 0.33
C ALA A 162 -27.46 0.63 1.85
N ARG A 163 -26.21 0.50 2.33
CA ARG A 163 -25.85 0.56 3.75
C ARG A 163 -25.64 1.99 4.24
N SER A 164 -25.07 2.88 3.42
CA SER A 164 -24.83 4.30 3.73
C SER A 164 -26.09 5.17 3.68
N GLN A 165 -27.23 4.61 3.27
CA GLN A 165 -28.55 5.26 3.31
C GLN A 165 -29.44 4.78 4.49
N ARG A 166 -28.89 4.02 5.44
CA ARG A 166 -29.55 3.64 6.70
C ARG A 166 -28.81 4.22 7.89
#